data_AF-A0AA43FLB2-F1
#
_entry.id   AF-A0AA43FLB2-F1
#
_cell.length_a   1.000
_cell.length_b   1.000
_cell.length_c   1.000
_cell.angle_alpha   90.00
_cell.angle_beta   90.00
_cell.angle_gamma   90.00
#
_symmetry.space_group_name_H-M   'P 1'
#
loop_
_entity.id
_entity.type
_entity.pdbx_description
1 polymer ?
#
loop_
_entity_poly.entity_id
_entity_poly.type
_entity_poly.pdbx_seq_one_letter_code
_entity_poly.pdbx_strand_id
1 'polypeptide(L)'
;MINRRSVSQAILQVAGFLLALYACVIVAYLAHGPIRLDMARFLPLEEPSIIDIGDLRKPIMIVVALAIIYVAAHALRARVEESPAERFSMKSAARRNGERFITIAALALGAHLFFTVLFPAFWMLATRYHDMEKHMGAIHAAALRVPPGASVLASAAPYYEGFAEDLKADLLFSPEARKDTGSYDYIAIDAKMEPYLLEKEVRPLMLDRRYCAAYASDSVFLFKRQTGTRDEADQCKEKDLPLFNFHFLSFDAVNLPFAFGVDFRLYQYSPRIVRAAFADATPPGYMLYGPYIHLDPGKYMARFLVKFDNGSQGGSIHLDVAARKGSVILGRLSAQAGEYYNHGRWQWVEFPFTIEEENMDDVEARVYHDGKADVFIQEVSIRMSPATFLGMQR
;
A
#
# COMPACT_ATOMS: atom_id res chain seq x y z
N MET A 1 -21.70 -44.79 37.61
CA MET A 1 -20.32 -44.66 37.07
C MET A 1 -20.41 -44.45 35.56
N ILE A 2 -20.02 -43.29 35.04
CA ILE A 2 -19.97 -43.06 33.59
C ILE A 2 -18.75 -43.80 33.04
N ASN A 3 -18.97 -44.68 32.06
CA ASN A 3 -17.91 -45.45 31.42
C ASN A 3 -16.98 -44.50 30.65
N ARG A 4 -15.81 -44.18 31.21
CA ARG A 4 -14.84 -43.26 30.59
C ARG A 4 -14.46 -43.65 29.16
N ARG A 5 -14.54 -44.94 28.78
CA ARG A 5 -14.27 -45.40 27.41
C ARG A 5 -15.31 -44.93 26.39
N SER A 6 -16.59 -44.85 26.77
CA SER A 6 -17.65 -44.44 25.83
C SER A 6 -17.60 -42.92 25.57
N VAL A 7 -17.25 -42.14 26.59
CA VAL A 7 -17.10 -40.68 26.46
C VAL A 7 -15.94 -40.32 25.53
N SER A 8 -14.78 -40.98 25.66
CA SER A 8 -13.65 -40.75 24.76
C SER A 8 -13.97 -41.10 23.30
N GLN A 9 -14.68 -42.21 23.06
CA GLN A 9 -15.07 -42.59 21.69
C GLN A 9 -16.05 -41.60 21.07
N ALA A 10 -17.04 -41.13 21.83
CA ALA A 10 -17.98 -40.13 21.36
C ALA A 10 -17.28 -38.82 20.97
N ILE A 11 -16.31 -38.36 21.78
CA ILE A 11 -15.52 -37.16 21.48
C ILE A 11 -14.71 -37.34 20.18
N LEU A 12 -14.07 -38.50 19.99
CA LEU A 12 -13.32 -38.80 18.76
C LEU A 12 -14.22 -38.83 17.52
N GLN A 13 -15.44 -39.40 17.63
CA GLN A 13 -16.39 -39.46 16.53
C GLN A 13 -16.92 -38.07 16.15
N VAL A 14 -17.24 -37.23 17.13
CA VAL A 14 -17.66 -35.84 16.90
C VAL A 14 -16.53 -35.03 16.27
N ALA A 15 -15.30 -35.17 16.76
CA ALA A 15 -14.14 -34.48 16.18
C ALA A 15 -13.88 -34.92 14.73
N GLY A 16 -13.96 -36.23 14.45
CA GLY A 16 -13.82 -36.76 13.09
C GLY A 16 -14.91 -36.27 12.13
N PHE A 17 -16.16 -36.23 12.59
CA PHE A 17 -17.28 -35.70 11.81
C PHE A 17 -17.10 -34.21 11.47
N LEU A 18 -16.71 -33.39 12.45
CA LEU A 18 -16.45 -31.97 12.24
C LEU A 18 -15.29 -31.73 11.26
N LEU A 19 -14.22 -32.52 11.34
CA LEU A 19 -13.11 -32.48 10.39
C LEU A 19 -13.54 -32.83 8.96
N ALA A 20 -14.37 -33.86 8.80
CA ALA A 20 -14.89 -34.28 7.49
C ALA A 20 -15.82 -33.22 6.88
N LEU A 21 -16.76 -32.68 7.68
CA LEU A 21 -17.65 -31.61 7.25
C LEU A 21 -16.85 -30.38 6.79
N TYR A 22 -15.81 -30.02 7.53
CA TYR A 22 -14.97 -28.88 7.21
C TYR A 22 -14.10 -29.11 5.96
N ALA A 23 -13.56 -30.32 5.78
CA ALA A 23 -12.85 -30.70 4.55
C ALA A 23 -13.75 -30.57 3.32
N CYS A 24 -15.03 -30.97 3.43
CA CYS A 24 -16.01 -30.78 2.36
C CYS A 24 -16.22 -29.29 2.01
N VAL A 25 -16.27 -28.39 3.02
CA VAL A 25 -16.39 -26.94 2.80
C VAL A 25 -15.15 -26.38 2.07
N ILE A 26 -13.95 -26.82 2.45
CA ILE A 26 -12.70 -26.42 1.76
C ILE A 26 -12.69 -26.92 0.32
N VAL A 27 -13.04 -28.20 0.08
CA VAL A 27 -13.10 -28.76 -1.29
C VAL A 27 -14.13 -28.00 -2.13
N ALA A 28 -15.30 -27.69 -1.58
CA ALA A 28 -16.31 -26.90 -2.27
C ALA A 28 -15.79 -25.48 -2.62
N TYR A 29 -15.08 -24.83 -1.69
CA TYR A 29 -14.44 -23.53 -1.94
C TYR A 29 -13.37 -23.60 -3.04
N LEU A 30 -12.49 -24.60 -3.01
CA LEU A 30 -11.46 -24.78 -4.02
C LEU A 30 -12.04 -25.11 -5.40
N ALA A 31 -13.12 -25.89 -5.44
CA ALA A 31 -13.76 -26.29 -6.69
C ALA A 31 -14.62 -25.19 -7.32
N HIS A 32 -15.22 -24.31 -6.51
CA HIS A 32 -16.25 -23.37 -6.97
C HIS A 32 -15.93 -21.89 -6.71
N GLY A 33 -14.78 -21.59 -6.12
CA GLY A 33 -14.41 -20.24 -5.72
C GLY A 33 -15.16 -19.76 -4.46
N PRO A 34 -15.15 -18.45 -4.15
CA PRO A 34 -15.77 -17.91 -2.95
C PRO A 34 -17.27 -18.21 -2.90
N ILE A 35 -17.69 -19.01 -1.91
CA ILE A 35 -19.09 -19.33 -1.67
C ILE A 35 -19.76 -18.11 -1.04
N ARG A 36 -20.64 -17.45 -1.79
CA ARG A 36 -21.49 -16.39 -1.26
C ARG A 36 -22.69 -17.02 -0.56
N LEU A 37 -22.65 -17.10 0.77
CA LEU A 37 -23.81 -17.52 1.56
C LEU A 37 -24.71 -16.31 1.78
N ASP A 38 -25.85 -16.30 1.09
CA ASP A 38 -26.92 -15.34 1.32
C ASP A 38 -27.71 -15.75 2.58
N MET A 39 -27.32 -15.18 3.72
CA MET A 39 -27.91 -15.48 5.02
C MET A 39 -29.35 -14.96 5.14
N ALA A 40 -29.79 -14.05 4.26
CA ALA A 40 -31.15 -13.51 4.24
C ALA A 40 -32.21 -14.61 3.96
N ARG A 41 -31.80 -15.74 3.37
CA ARG A 41 -32.66 -16.91 3.16
C ARG A 41 -32.84 -17.78 4.41
N PHE A 42 -31.97 -17.64 5.40
CA PHE A 42 -31.92 -18.52 6.58
C PHE A 42 -32.26 -17.80 7.88
N LEU A 43 -32.09 -16.48 7.94
CA LEU A 43 -32.39 -15.64 9.11
C LEU A 43 -33.06 -14.33 8.64
N PRO A 44 -34.15 -13.88 9.29
CA PRO A 44 -34.79 -12.62 8.96
C PRO A 44 -33.98 -11.48 9.57
N LEU A 45 -32.95 -11.04 8.87
CA LEU A 45 -32.17 -9.84 9.20
C LEU A 45 -32.49 -8.76 8.18
N GLU A 46 -32.67 -7.53 8.64
CA GLU A 46 -33.11 -6.39 7.79
C GLU A 46 -32.02 -5.89 6.83
N GLU A 47 -30.76 -6.31 7.00
CA GLU A 47 -29.67 -6.00 6.08
C GLU A 47 -28.93 -7.27 5.61
N PRO A 48 -28.54 -7.36 4.33
CA PRO A 48 -27.82 -8.50 3.79
C PRO A 48 -26.42 -8.56 4.40
N SER A 49 -26.25 -9.41 5.42
CA SER A 49 -24.93 -9.76 5.96
C SER A 49 -24.22 -10.69 4.97
N ILE A 50 -23.41 -10.11 4.09
CA ILE A 50 -22.50 -10.87 3.24
C ILE A 50 -21.31 -11.27 4.11
N ILE A 51 -21.27 -12.53 4.53
CA ILE A 51 -20.08 -13.09 5.15
C ILE A 51 -19.06 -13.34 4.03
N ASP A 52 -18.07 -12.47 3.91
CA ASP A 52 -16.92 -12.71 3.05
C ASP A 52 -16.01 -13.75 3.70
N ILE A 53 -15.71 -14.83 2.98
CA ILE A 53 -14.94 -15.97 3.49
C ILE A 53 -13.48 -15.60 3.83
N GLY A 54 -13.02 -14.39 3.46
CA GLY A 54 -11.80 -13.80 4.02
C GLY A 54 -11.73 -13.82 5.57
N ASP A 55 -12.89 -13.75 6.24
CA ASP A 55 -13.01 -13.81 7.70
C ASP A 55 -12.97 -15.24 8.29
N LEU A 56 -13.02 -16.29 7.46
CA LEU A 56 -12.87 -17.70 7.90
C LEU A 56 -11.43 -18.08 8.26
N ARG A 57 -10.45 -17.16 8.14
CA ARG A 57 -9.06 -17.39 8.58
C ARG A 57 -8.97 -17.86 10.05
N LYS A 58 -9.79 -17.30 10.95
CA LYS A 58 -9.82 -17.70 12.37
C LYS A 58 -10.37 -19.13 12.57
N PRO A 59 -11.52 -19.50 11.97
CA PRO A 59 -12.01 -20.89 11.95
C PRO A 59 -11.02 -21.92 11.39
N ILE A 60 -10.31 -21.62 10.30
CA ILE A 60 -9.30 -22.53 9.71
C ILE A 60 -8.19 -22.81 10.73
N MET A 61 -7.73 -21.80 11.48
CA MET A 61 -6.71 -21.96 12.51
C MET A 61 -7.16 -22.88 13.65
N ILE A 62 -8.41 -22.76 14.09
CA ILE A 62 -8.97 -23.61 15.15
C ILE A 62 -9.00 -25.07 14.68
N VAL A 63 -9.38 -25.33 13.43
CA VAL A 63 -9.45 -26.69 12.88
C VAL A 63 -8.05 -27.30 12.73
N VAL A 64 -7.06 -26.55 12.24
CA VAL A 64 -5.67 -27.03 12.14
C VAL A 64 -5.10 -27.33 13.52
N ALA A 65 -5.34 -26.46 14.51
CA ALA A 65 -4.92 -26.71 15.90
C ALA A 65 -5.58 -27.95 16.49
N LEU A 66 -6.89 -28.14 16.28
CA LEU A 66 -7.62 -29.33 16.73
C LEU A 66 -7.14 -30.61 16.04
N ALA A 67 -6.80 -30.55 14.74
CA ALA A 67 -6.23 -31.67 14.00
C ALA A 67 -4.84 -32.07 14.54
N ILE A 68 -3.98 -31.08 14.85
CA ILE A 68 -2.67 -31.32 15.47
C ILE A 68 -2.83 -31.95 16.86
N ILE A 69 -3.73 -31.42 17.69
CA ILE A 69 -4.03 -31.97 19.02
C ILE A 69 -4.56 -33.40 18.92
N TYR A 70 -5.45 -33.67 17.95
CA TYR A 70 -5.99 -35.00 17.71
C TYR A 70 -4.91 -36.01 17.32
N VAL A 71 -4.04 -35.65 16.37
CA VAL A 71 -2.91 -36.51 15.95
C VAL A 71 -1.94 -36.76 17.11
N ALA A 72 -1.61 -35.72 17.88
CA ALA A 72 -0.74 -35.85 19.05
C ALA A 72 -1.36 -36.75 20.13
N ALA A 73 -2.64 -36.57 20.45
CA ALA A 73 -3.36 -37.38 21.43
C ALA A 73 -3.44 -38.86 21.00
N HIS A 74 -3.64 -39.11 19.70
CA HIS A 74 -3.67 -40.47 19.17
C HIS A 74 -2.29 -41.14 19.21
N ALA A 75 -1.23 -40.40 18.90
CA ALA A 75 0.15 -40.88 18.99
C ALA A 75 0.57 -41.18 20.45
N LEU A 76 0.13 -40.36 21.40
CA LEU A 76 0.36 -40.57 22.84
C LEU A 76 -0.36 -41.80 23.36
N ARG A 77 -1.62 -42.02 22.96
CA ARG A 77 -2.41 -43.18 23.38
C ARG A 77 -1.83 -44.49 22.88
N ALA A 78 -1.35 -44.53 21.63
CA ALA A 78 -0.68 -45.70 21.07
C ALA A 78 0.56 -46.14 21.87
N ARG A 79 1.25 -45.21 22.55
CA ARG A 79 2.42 -45.53 23.40
C ARG A 79 2.07 -46.14 24.75
N VAL A 80 0.86 -45.91 25.28
CA VAL A 80 0.48 -46.31 26.64
C VAL A 80 -0.09 -47.74 26.68
N GLU A 81 -0.64 -48.24 25.58
CA GLU A 81 -1.37 -49.52 25.54
C GLU A 81 -0.53 -50.72 25.00
N GLU A 82 0.72 -50.54 24.58
CA GLU A 82 1.54 -51.66 24.07
C GLU A 82 2.18 -52.49 25.20
N SER A 83 1.82 -53.78 25.27
CA SER A 83 2.48 -54.74 26.16
C SER A 83 3.91 -55.07 25.67
N PRO A 84 4.85 -55.42 26.56
CA PRO A 84 6.23 -55.74 26.18
C PRO A 84 6.36 -56.87 25.16
N ALA A 85 5.41 -57.82 25.14
CA ALA A 85 5.44 -59.00 24.26
C ALA A 85 5.12 -58.68 22.79
N GLU A 86 4.32 -57.64 22.52
CA GLU A 86 3.91 -57.27 21.15
C GLU A 86 4.95 -56.41 20.42
N ARG A 87 5.96 -55.89 21.14
CA ARG A 87 6.99 -55.00 20.58
C ARG A 87 7.89 -55.68 19.55
N PHE A 88 7.95 -57.01 19.49
CA PHE A 88 8.89 -57.76 18.64
C PHE A 88 8.28 -58.44 17.41
N SER A 89 6.96 -58.30 17.16
CA SER A 89 6.32 -58.86 15.96
C SER A 89 6.63 -58.05 14.68
N MET A 90 6.90 -58.71 13.55
CA MET A 90 7.04 -58.02 12.26
C MET A 90 5.77 -57.22 11.87
N LYS A 91 4.58 -57.69 12.27
CA LYS A 91 3.32 -56.96 12.06
C LYS A 91 3.28 -55.65 12.86
N SER A 92 3.85 -55.62 14.06
CA SER A 92 3.94 -54.39 14.86
C SER A 92 5.02 -53.44 14.33
N ALA A 93 6.10 -53.94 13.69
CA ALA A 93 7.06 -53.09 12.99
C ALA A 93 6.46 -52.35 11.78
N ALA A 94 5.71 -53.05 10.91
CA ALA A 94 5.04 -52.43 9.77
C ALA A 94 3.99 -51.39 10.22
N ARG A 95 3.21 -51.71 11.25
CA ARG A 95 2.25 -50.77 11.85
C ARG A 95 2.92 -49.51 12.41
N ARG A 96 4.02 -49.67 13.16
CA ARG A 96 4.82 -48.54 13.69
C ARG A 96 5.39 -47.67 12.57
N ASN A 97 5.83 -48.26 11.47
CA ASN A 97 6.31 -47.49 10.32
C ASN A 97 5.18 -46.74 9.61
N GLY A 98 4.00 -47.33 9.48
CA GLY A 98 2.81 -46.67 8.94
C GLY A 98 2.34 -45.49 9.82
N GLU A 99 2.30 -45.67 11.14
CA GLU A 99 1.94 -44.61 12.09
C GLU A 99 2.97 -43.47 12.08
N ARG A 100 4.28 -43.79 11.98
CA ARG A 100 5.34 -42.79 11.80
C ARG A 100 5.18 -42.02 10.49
N PHE A 101 4.88 -42.71 9.39
CA PHE A 101 4.65 -42.06 8.10
C PHE A 101 3.47 -41.09 8.15
N ILE A 102 2.32 -41.51 8.70
CA ILE A 102 1.15 -40.66 8.86
C ILE A 102 1.47 -39.45 9.75
N THR A 103 2.20 -39.64 10.84
CA THR A 103 2.62 -38.55 11.73
C THR A 103 3.52 -37.55 11.01
N ILE A 104 4.52 -38.03 10.26
CA ILE A 104 5.43 -37.17 9.48
C ILE A 104 4.64 -36.42 8.40
N ALA A 105 3.75 -37.09 7.67
CA ALA A 105 2.92 -36.47 6.64
C ALA A 105 1.99 -35.39 7.24
N ALA A 106 1.38 -35.65 8.40
CA ALA A 106 0.55 -34.67 9.09
C ALA A 106 1.36 -33.46 9.58
N LEU A 107 2.57 -33.67 10.11
CA LEU A 107 3.47 -32.59 10.51
C LEU A 107 3.95 -31.78 9.30
N ALA A 108 4.30 -32.43 8.20
CA ALA A 108 4.70 -31.77 6.96
C ALA A 108 3.56 -30.92 6.38
N LEU A 109 2.33 -31.45 6.35
CA LEU A 109 1.15 -30.72 5.92
C LEU A 109 0.83 -29.55 6.86
N GLY A 110 0.92 -29.75 8.18
CA GLY A 110 0.72 -28.70 9.18
C GLY A 110 1.75 -27.58 9.04
N ALA A 111 3.03 -27.91 8.86
CA ALA A 111 4.09 -26.95 8.59
C ALA A 111 3.83 -26.20 7.28
N HIS A 112 3.45 -26.90 6.22
CA HIS A 112 3.12 -26.28 4.94
C HIS A 112 1.96 -25.29 5.07
N LEU A 113 0.85 -25.67 5.72
CA LEU A 113 -0.29 -24.78 5.97
C LEU A 113 0.10 -23.57 6.84
N PHE A 114 0.92 -23.79 7.87
CA PHE A 114 1.42 -22.70 8.70
C PHE A 114 2.23 -21.70 7.86
N PHE A 115 3.21 -22.15 7.08
CA PHE A 115 4.09 -21.25 6.32
C PHE A 115 3.44 -20.62 5.09
N THR A 116 2.46 -21.28 4.46
CA THR A 116 1.82 -20.78 3.24
C THR A 116 0.56 -19.96 3.48
N VAL A 117 -0.16 -20.22 4.59
CA VAL A 117 -1.45 -19.56 4.87
C VAL A 117 -1.38 -18.70 6.12
N LEU A 118 -0.95 -19.28 7.25
CA LEU A 118 -1.04 -18.60 8.55
C LEU A 118 0.04 -17.56 8.74
N PHE A 119 1.28 -17.88 8.39
CA PHE A 119 2.42 -16.99 8.54
C PHE A 119 2.29 -15.73 7.68
N PRO A 120 1.91 -15.79 6.39
CA PRO A 120 1.67 -14.58 5.59
C PRO A 120 0.48 -13.76 6.12
N ALA A 121 -0.57 -14.40 6.62
CA ALA A 121 -1.71 -13.72 7.23
C ALA A 121 -1.32 -12.97 8.51
N PHE A 122 -0.60 -13.64 9.40
CA PHE A 122 -0.06 -13.06 10.63
C PHE A 122 0.92 -11.94 10.31
N TRP A 123 1.82 -12.13 9.35
CA TRP A 123 2.76 -11.11 8.90
C TRP A 123 2.04 -9.89 8.30
N MET A 124 0.99 -10.09 7.50
CA MET A 124 0.15 -9.02 6.97
C MET A 124 -0.57 -8.25 8.09
N LEU A 125 -1.07 -8.93 9.12
CA LEU A 125 -1.67 -8.28 10.29
C LEU A 125 -0.62 -7.53 11.12
N ALA A 126 0.57 -8.10 11.32
CA ALA A 126 1.65 -7.47 12.06
C ALA A 126 2.19 -6.22 11.33
N THR A 127 2.33 -6.28 10.01
CA THR A 127 2.73 -5.12 9.20
C THR A 127 1.65 -4.04 9.19
N ARG A 128 0.37 -4.40 9.02
CA ARG A 128 -0.75 -3.45 9.19
C ARG A 128 -0.79 -2.83 10.58
N TYR A 129 -0.54 -3.62 11.63
CA TYR A 129 -0.49 -3.13 13.00
C TYR A 129 0.66 -2.14 13.18
N HIS A 130 1.86 -2.45 12.68
CA HIS A 130 3.00 -1.56 12.73
C HIS A 130 2.77 -0.25 11.94
N ASP A 131 2.19 -0.35 10.74
CA ASP A 131 1.83 0.81 9.93
C ASP A 131 0.74 1.66 10.61
N MET A 132 -0.20 1.04 11.31
CA MET A 132 -1.23 1.70 12.10
C MET A 132 -0.62 2.38 13.35
N GLU A 133 0.28 1.73 14.07
CA GLU A 133 0.98 2.32 15.22
C GLU A 133 1.77 3.57 14.80
N LYS A 134 2.52 3.48 13.69
CA LYS A 134 3.23 4.62 13.10
C LYS A 134 2.26 5.74 12.71
N HIS A 135 1.12 5.40 12.12
CA HIS A 135 0.11 6.36 11.72
C HIS A 135 -0.55 7.05 12.90
N MET A 136 -0.93 6.29 13.93
CA MET A 136 -1.47 6.83 15.19
C MET A 136 -0.45 7.74 15.88
N GLY A 137 0.83 7.40 15.82
CA GLY A 137 1.91 8.28 16.25
C GLY A 137 1.94 9.60 15.48
N ALA A 138 1.71 9.56 14.16
CA ALA A 138 1.64 10.78 13.34
C ALA A 138 0.40 11.63 13.65
N ILE A 139 -0.76 11.00 13.85
CA ILE A 139 -2.00 11.65 14.30
C ILE A 139 -1.77 12.32 15.66
N HIS A 140 -1.27 11.58 16.66
CA HIS A 140 -1.02 12.12 17.99
C HIS A 140 -0.02 13.30 17.96
N ALA A 141 1.05 13.19 17.16
CA ALA A 141 2.00 14.28 16.97
C ALA A 141 1.36 15.52 16.33
N ALA A 142 0.40 15.36 15.42
CA ALA A 142 -0.39 16.47 14.88
C ALA A 142 -1.26 17.11 15.99
N ALA A 143 -1.92 16.30 16.82
CA ALA A 143 -2.79 16.77 17.92
C ALA A 143 -2.03 17.69 18.87
N LEU A 144 -0.84 17.27 19.29
CA LEU A 144 0.01 18.00 20.24
C LEU A 144 0.48 19.36 19.72
N ARG A 145 0.35 19.63 18.41
CA ARG A 145 0.69 20.93 17.80
C ARG A 145 -0.46 21.93 17.81
N VAL A 146 -1.67 21.47 18.12
CA VAL A 146 -2.84 22.33 18.24
C VAL A 146 -2.89 22.92 19.66
N PRO A 147 -2.84 24.26 19.81
CA PRO A 147 -2.96 24.89 21.11
C PRO A 147 -4.34 24.65 21.74
N PRO A 148 -4.44 24.51 23.08
CA PRO A 148 -5.72 24.42 23.76
C PRO A 148 -6.63 25.62 23.44
N GLY A 149 -7.88 25.34 23.08
CA GLY A 149 -8.89 26.35 22.74
C GLY A 149 -8.86 26.86 21.31
N ALA A 150 -7.91 26.41 20.47
CA ALA A 150 -7.95 26.69 19.04
C ALA A 150 -9.14 25.96 18.39
N SER A 151 -9.75 26.60 17.40
CA SER A 151 -10.79 25.99 16.59
C SER A 151 -10.18 25.05 15.54
N VAL A 152 -10.70 23.82 15.43
CA VAL A 152 -10.16 22.79 14.54
C VAL A 152 -11.27 22.21 13.67
N LEU A 153 -10.99 22.10 12.37
CA LEU A 153 -11.81 21.35 11.41
C LEU A 153 -11.05 20.08 11.01
N ALA A 154 -11.62 18.91 11.18
CA ALA A 154 -10.96 17.63 10.92
C ALA A 154 -11.72 16.77 9.89
N SER A 155 -11.00 16.10 8.98
CA SER A 155 -11.59 15.01 8.18
C SER A 155 -12.03 13.87 9.10
N ALA A 156 -13.24 13.34 8.98
CA ALA A 156 -13.70 12.29 9.90
C ALA A 156 -13.43 10.85 9.43
N ALA A 157 -12.23 10.64 8.89
CA ALA A 157 -11.73 9.29 8.66
C ALA A 157 -11.91 8.42 9.94
N PRO A 158 -12.24 7.13 9.83
CA PRO A 158 -12.83 6.31 10.90
C PRO A 158 -11.98 6.11 12.17
N TYR A 159 -10.72 6.55 12.18
CA TYR A 159 -9.82 6.47 13.33
C TYR A 159 -9.74 7.79 14.14
N TYR A 160 -10.56 8.77 13.78
CA TYR A 160 -10.56 10.12 14.37
C TYR A 160 -11.47 10.32 15.57
N GLU A 161 -12.32 9.37 15.98
CA GLU A 161 -13.22 9.61 17.12
C GLU A 161 -12.45 10.07 18.37
N GLY A 162 -11.33 9.41 18.71
CA GLY A 162 -10.49 9.86 19.82
C GLY A 162 -9.77 11.21 19.59
N PHE A 163 -9.30 11.47 18.37
CA PHE A 163 -8.57 12.71 18.05
C PHE A 163 -9.49 13.94 17.99
N ALA A 164 -10.66 13.79 17.36
CA ALA A 164 -11.66 14.84 17.25
C ALA A 164 -12.26 15.15 18.63
N GLU A 165 -12.48 14.15 19.47
CA GLU A 165 -12.88 14.34 20.87
C GLU A 165 -11.82 15.11 21.67
N ASP A 166 -10.54 14.71 21.58
CA ASP A 166 -9.43 15.36 22.28
C ASP A 166 -9.27 16.83 21.89
N LEU A 167 -9.48 17.15 20.60
CA LEU A 167 -9.37 18.51 20.07
C LEU A 167 -10.67 19.30 20.10
N LYS A 168 -11.81 18.68 20.43
CA LYS A 168 -13.16 19.23 20.22
C LYS A 168 -13.34 19.76 18.79
N ALA A 169 -12.86 19.00 17.81
CA ALA A 169 -12.84 19.40 16.42
C ALA A 169 -14.23 19.25 15.77
N ASP A 170 -14.58 20.18 14.89
CA ASP A 170 -15.71 20.02 13.98
C ASP A 170 -15.32 19.08 12.83
N LEU A 171 -16.28 18.36 12.28
CA LEU A 171 -16.04 17.36 11.24
C LEU A 171 -16.31 17.93 9.83
N LEU A 172 -15.36 17.70 8.90
CA LEU A 172 -15.38 18.16 7.51
C LEU A 172 -16.53 17.55 6.67
N PHE A 173 -17.31 16.61 7.21
CA PHE A 173 -18.40 15.97 6.49
C PHE A 173 -19.58 16.90 6.21
N SER A 174 -19.76 17.98 6.97
CA SER A 174 -20.85 18.92 6.68
C SER A 174 -20.53 19.75 5.42
N PRO A 175 -21.42 19.77 4.42
CA PRO A 175 -21.35 20.73 3.31
C PRO A 175 -21.25 22.19 3.78
N GLU A 176 -21.74 22.51 4.98
CA GLU A 176 -21.64 23.84 5.59
C GLU A 176 -20.22 24.11 6.10
N ALA A 177 -19.59 23.14 6.77
CA ALA A 177 -18.22 23.26 7.27
C ALA A 177 -17.21 23.49 6.13
N ARG A 178 -17.47 22.93 4.93
CA ARG A 178 -16.67 23.20 3.72
C ARG A 178 -16.75 24.65 3.23
N LYS A 179 -17.87 25.34 3.45
CA LYS A 179 -18.05 26.73 2.99
C LYS A 179 -17.36 27.75 3.89
N ASP A 180 -17.10 27.38 5.14
CA ASP A 180 -16.54 28.25 6.16
C ASP A 180 -15.19 27.75 6.70
N THR A 181 -14.38 27.10 5.87
CA THR A 181 -13.03 26.68 6.29
C THR A 181 -12.23 27.84 6.87
N GLY A 182 -12.46 29.05 6.35
CA GLY A 182 -11.83 30.30 6.77
C GLY A 182 -12.04 30.72 8.22
N SER A 183 -13.02 30.17 8.95
CA SER A 183 -13.26 30.51 10.36
C SER A 183 -12.36 29.74 11.34
N TYR A 184 -11.83 28.58 10.92
CA TYR A 184 -11.02 27.70 11.76
C TYR A 184 -9.55 28.11 11.84
N ASP A 185 -8.96 27.97 13.02
CA ASP A 185 -7.53 28.20 13.26
C ASP A 185 -6.67 27.08 12.66
N TYR A 186 -7.18 25.85 12.69
CA TYR A 186 -6.51 24.67 12.17
C TYR A 186 -7.43 23.80 11.32
N ILE A 187 -6.86 23.18 10.29
CA ILE A 187 -7.51 22.15 9.49
C ILE A 187 -6.65 20.88 9.52
N ALA A 188 -7.20 19.78 10.01
CA ALA A 188 -6.54 18.48 10.08
C ALA A 188 -7.13 17.53 9.02
N ILE A 189 -6.27 16.92 8.21
CA ILE A 189 -6.70 15.98 7.17
C ILE A 189 -5.85 14.72 7.27
N ASP A 190 -6.50 13.57 7.38
CA ASP A 190 -5.88 12.26 7.16
C ASP A 190 -6.31 11.71 5.81
N ALA A 191 -5.34 11.59 4.92
CA ALA A 191 -5.54 11.07 3.59
C ALA A 191 -4.97 9.65 3.40
N LYS A 192 -4.55 8.96 4.48
CA LYS A 192 -3.95 7.62 4.38
C LYS A 192 -4.93 6.59 3.86
N MET A 193 -6.14 6.58 4.42
CA MET A 193 -7.20 5.63 4.04
C MET A 193 -8.04 6.13 2.87
N GLU A 194 -8.00 7.44 2.60
CA GLU A 194 -8.77 8.10 1.55
C GLU A 194 -7.84 8.94 0.67
N PRO A 195 -7.05 8.31 -0.24
CA PRO A 195 -6.05 9.03 -1.04
C PRO A 195 -6.62 10.17 -1.89
N TYR A 196 -7.91 10.11 -2.25
CA TYR A 196 -8.58 11.18 -2.98
C TYR A 196 -8.66 12.50 -2.19
N LEU A 197 -8.56 12.46 -0.85
CA LEU A 197 -8.48 13.66 -0.02
C LEU A 197 -7.20 14.45 -0.26
N LEU A 198 -6.11 13.81 -0.73
CA LEU A 198 -4.89 14.52 -1.13
C LEU A 198 -5.22 15.57 -2.19
N GLU A 199 -5.80 15.14 -3.32
CA GLU A 199 -6.12 16.06 -4.42
C GLU A 199 -7.28 17.00 -4.07
N LYS A 200 -8.30 16.50 -3.36
CA LYS A 200 -9.53 17.25 -3.14
C LYS A 200 -9.42 18.30 -2.02
N GLU A 201 -8.72 17.98 -0.93
CA GLU A 201 -8.74 18.79 0.29
C GLU A 201 -7.33 19.30 0.66
N VAL A 202 -6.29 18.45 0.57
CA VAL A 202 -4.91 18.84 0.95
C VAL A 202 -4.28 19.76 -0.11
N ARG A 203 -4.43 19.46 -1.40
CA ARG A 203 -3.83 20.25 -2.49
C ARG A 203 -4.33 21.70 -2.51
N PRO A 204 -5.64 22.00 -2.43
CA PRO A 204 -6.11 23.37 -2.37
C PRO A 204 -5.57 24.13 -1.15
N LEU A 205 -5.48 23.49 0.02
CA LEU A 205 -4.94 24.12 1.23
C LEU A 205 -3.44 24.41 1.14
N MET A 206 -2.67 23.54 0.47
CA MET A 206 -1.26 23.79 0.18
C MET A 206 -1.07 25.02 -0.74
N LEU A 207 -2.00 25.27 -1.66
CA LEU A 207 -1.98 26.44 -2.55
C LEU A 207 -2.63 27.69 -1.93
N ASP A 208 -3.51 27.54 -0.94
CA ASP A 208 -4.20 28.65 -0.28
C ASP A 208 -3.28 29.40 0.69
N ARG A 209 -2.88 30.63 0.34
CA ARG A 209 -2.05 31.53 1.14
C ARG A 209 -2.58 31.81 2.56
N ARG A 210 -3.86 31.56 2.84
CA ARG A 210 -4.45 31.69 4.18
C ARG A 210 -3.99 30.61 5.15
N TYR A 211 -3.44 29.51 4.67
CA TYR A 211 -3.01 28.37 5.49
C TYR A 211 -1.54 28.03 5.25
N CYS A 212 -0.90 27.35 6.20
CA CYS A 212 0.37 26.66 5.94
C CYS A 212 0.40 25.30 6.61
N ALA A 213 1.22 24.39 6.11
CA ALA A 213 1.44 23.11 6.76
C ALA A 213 2.23 23.31 8.07
N ALA A 214 1.56 23.09 9.21
CA ALA A 214 2.17 23.00 10.52
C ALA A 214 2.73 21.60 10.80
N TYR A 215 2.20 20.60 10.10
CA TYR A 215 2.63 19.20 10.20
C TYR A 215 2.25 18.43 8.92
N ALA A 216 3.14 17.54 8.47
CA ALA A 216 2.88 16.57 7.42
C ALA A 216 3.69 15.30 7.67
N SER A 217 3.03 14.18 7.89
CA SER A 217 3.70 12.88 8.07
C SER A 217 2.70 11.75 7.86
N ASP A 218 3.12 10.69 7.15
CA ASP A 218 2.31 9.48 6.94
C ASP A 218 0.87 9.79 6.46
N SER A 219 0.76 10.73 5.51
CA SER A 219 -0.50 11.25 4.95
C SER A 219 -1.43 11.96 5.94
N VAL A 220 -0.95 12.30 7.14
CA VAL A 220 -1.61 13.22 8.08
C VAL A 220 -1.07 14.62 7.87
N PHE A 221 -1.97 15.57 7.61
CA PHE A 221 -1.68 16.97 7.40
C PHE A 221 -2.38 17.82 8.45
N LEU A 222 -1.66 18.79 9.01
CA LEU A 222 -2.22 19.84 9.85
C LEU A 222 -1.89 21.18 9.23
N PHE A 223 -2.91 21.93 8.85
CA PHE A 223 -2.79 23.27 8.32
C PHE A 223 -3.14 24.28 9.40
N LYS A 224 -2.33 25.33 9.54
CA LYS A 224 -2.56 26.46 10.44
C LYS A 224 -2.93 27.69 9.63
N ARG A 225 -4.03 28.34 10.00
CA ARG A 225 -4.44 29.63 9.45
C ARG A 225 -3.41 30.71 9.78
N GLN A 226 -3.03 31.49 8.78
CA GLN A 226 -2.13 32.62 8.92
C GLN A 226 -2.93 33.87 9.32
N THR A 227 -2.51 34.51 10.41
CA THR A 227 -3.05 35.80 10.88
C THR A 227 -2.07 36.95 10.69
N GLY A 228 -0.88 36.64 10.15
CA GLY A 228 0.22 37.57 9.97
C GLY A 228 0.12 38.44 8.71
N THR A 229 1.19 39.15 8.43
CA THR A 229 1.37 39.93 7.21
C THR A 229 1.48 39.03 5.97
N ARG A 230 1.34 39.62 4.78
CA ARG A 230 1.53 38.90 3.51
C ARG A 230 2.92 38.26 3.40
N ASP A 231 3.96 38.96 3.86
CA ASP A 231 5.33 38.47 3.79
C ASP A 231 5.53 37.25 4.71
N GLU A 232 4.89 37.24 5.88
CA GLU A 232 4.91 36.07 6.78
C GLU A 232 4.19 34.88 6.16
N ALA A 233 3.06 35.11 5.48
CA ALA A 233 2.35 34.06 4.75
C ALA A 233 3.19 33.50 3.58
N ASP A 234 3.88 34.36 2.83
CA ASP A 234 4.72 33.94 1.70
C ASP A 234 5.95 33.14 2.18
N GLN A 235 6.64 33.58 3.24
CA GLN A 235 7.74 32.81 3.87
C GLN A 235 7.28 31.45 4.39
N CYS A 236 6.04 31.40 4.88
CA CYS A 236 5.43 30.19 5.38
C CYS A 236 5.12 29.21 4.24
N LYS A 237 4.58 29.71 3.11
CA LYS A 237 4.36 28.92 1.89
C LYS A 237 5.64 28.43 1.23
N GLU A 238 6.72 29.19 1.25
CA GLU A 238 8.01 28.70 0.73
C GLU A 238 8.47 27.41 1.44
N LYS A 239 8.10 27.22 2.72
CA LYS A 239 8.38 25.99 3.49
C LYS A 239 7.45 24.83 3.12
N ASP A 240 6.26 25.12 2.62
CA ASP A 240 5.30 24.11 2.14
C ASP A 240 5.69 23.56 0.76
N LEU A 241 6.44 24.32 -0.05
CA LEU A 241 6.80 23.92 -1.42
C LEU A 241 7.48 22.54 -1.53
N PRO A 242 8.46 22.16 -0.68
CA PRO A 242 9.02 20.82 -0.71
C PRO A 242 7.98 19.72 -0.42
N LEU A 243 7.05 19.95 0.51
CA LEU A 243 5.97 19.02 0.83
C LEU A 243 5.00 18.90 -0.35
N PHE A 244 4.65 20.02 -0.97
CA PHE A 244 3.79 20.04 -2.16
C PHE A 244 4.40 19.24 -3.30
N ASN A 245 5.67 19.51 -3.64
CA ASN A 245 6.37 18.78 -4.69
C ASN A 245 6.43 17.27 -4.38
N PHE A 246 6.67 16.90 -3.12
CA PHE A 246 6.75 15.49 -2.71
C PHE A 246 5.42 14.75 -2.84
N HIS A 247 4.31 15.35 -2.40
CA HIS A 247 3.01 14.68 -2.36
C HIS A 247 2.24 14.73 -3.67
N PHE A 248 2.37 15.81 -4.45
CA PHE A 248 1.53 16.05 -5.62
C PHE A 248 2.26 15.97 -6.94
N LEU A 249 3.59 16.09 -6.92
CA LEU A 249 4.38 16.20 -8.14
C LEU A 249 5.56 15.22 -8.18
N SER A 250 5.59 14.21 -7.31
CA SER A 250 6.56 13.10 -7.33
C SER A 250 5.82 11.78 -7.48
N PHE A 251 6.25 10.97 -8.44
CA PHE A 251 5.56 9.77 -8.86
C PHE A 251 6.55 8.63 -9.04
N ASP A 252 6.26 7.49 -8.42
CA ASP A 252 6.99 6.26 -8.72
C ASP A 252 6.68 5.83 -10.16
N ALA A 253 7.73 5.56 -10.93
CA ALA A 253 7.61 5.20 -12.35
C ALA A 253 6.76 3.94 -12.59
N VAL A 254 6.69 3.05 -11.59
CA VAL A 254 5.87 1.83 -11.64
C VAL A 254 4.38 2.10 -11.47
N ASN A 255 4.01 3.22 -10.85
CA ASN A 255 2.62 3.61 -10.57
C ASN A 255 2.04 4.56 -11.64
N LEU A 256 2.81 4.90 -12.68
CA LEU A 256 2.31 5.73 -13.76
C LEU A 256 1.26 4.95 -14.60
N PRO A 257 0.19 5.60 -15.08
CA PRO A 257 -0.95 4.90 -15.69
C PRO A 257 -0.62 4.09 -16.94
N PHE A 258 0.41 4.50 -17.70
CA PHE A 258 0.83 3.78 -18.89
C PHE A 258 2.31 3.46 -18.85
N ALA A 259 2.60 2.18 -19.02
CA ALA A 259 3.95 1.67 -19.12
C ALA A 259 4.01 0.49 -20.09
N PHE A 260 4.97 0.57 -21.01
CA PHE A 260 5.33 -0.52 -21.93
C PHE A 260 6.66 -1.18 -21.53
N GLY A 261 7.45 -0.53 -20.67
CA GLY A 261 8.60 -1.16 -20.02
C GLY A 261 8.16 -2.22 -19.00
N VAL A 262 9.10 -3.06 -18.57
CA VAL A 262 8.84 -4.14 -17.62
C VAL A 262 9.08 -3.71 -16.19
N ASP A 263 8.27 -4.21 -15.25
CA ASP A 263 8.53 -4.04 -13.82
C ASP A 263 9.71 -4.90 -13.40
N PHE A 264 10.77 -4.26 -12.92
CA PHE A 264 12.03 -4.91 -12.56
C PHE A 264 12.33 -4.70 -11.08
N ARG A 265 12.64 -5.80 -10.38
CA ARG A 265 12.98 -5.74 -8.95
C ARG A 265 14.49 -5.67 -8.77
N LEU A 266 14.97 -4.56 -8.20
CA LEU A 266 16.37 -4.41 -7.85
C LEU A 266 16.60 -4.95 -6.44
N TYR A 267 17.35 -6.05 -6.32
CA TYR A 267 17.64 -6.69 -5.03
C TYR A 267 18.79 -6.04 -4.25
N GLN A 268 19.54 -5.14 -4.88
CA GLN A 268 20.88 -4.76 -4.38
C GLN A 268 20.86 -3.79 -3.18
N TYR A 269 19.74 -3.11 -2.88
CA TYR A 269 19.71 -2.08 -1.81
C TYR A 269 18.40 -2.01 -1.00
N SER A 270 17.28 -2.39 -1.59
CA SER A 270 15.94 -2.46 -1.02
C SER A 270 15.07 -3.05 -2.12
N PRO A 271 14.09 -3.92 -1.86
CA PRO A 271 13.23 -4.49 -2.91
C PRO A 271 12.30 -3.43 -3.51
N ARG A 272 12.87 -2.47 -4.23
CA ARG A 272 12.16 -1.48 -5.03
C ARG A 272 11.89 -2.07 -6.39
N ILE A 273 10.66 -1.88 -6.85
CA ILE A 273 10.26 -2.16 -8.22
C ILE A 273 10.52 -0.88 -9.00
N VAL A 274 11.18 -1.00 -10.14
CA VAL A 274 11.46 0.10 -11.07
C VAL A 274 10.94 -0.24 -12.45
N ARG A 275 10.73 0.76 -13.29
CA ARG A 275 10.39 0.53 -14.70
C ARG A 275 11.68 0.33 -15.48
N ALA A 276 11.81 -0.77 -16.21
CA ALA A 276 12.99 -1.09 -17.01
C ALA A 276 12.65 -1.22 -18.50
N ALA A 277 13.62 -0.89 -19.34
CA ALA A 277 13.66 -1.23 -20.76
C ALA A 277 15.04 -1.82 -21.06
N PHE A 278 15.07 -2.95 -21.76
CA PHE A 278 16.30 -3.70 -22.05
C PHE A 278 16.63 -3.59 -23.54
N ALA A 279 17.90 -3.39 -23.89
CA ALA A 279 18.33 -3.21 -25.27
C ALA A 279 17.90 -4.38 -26.18
N ASP A 280 18.08 -5.61 -25.71
CA ASP A 280 17.84 -6.82 -26.51
C ASP A 280 16.40 -7.38 -26.40
N ALA A 281 15.57 -6.82 -25.52
CA ALA A 281 14.25 -7.39 -25.22
C ALA A 281 13.10 -6.37 -25.27
N THR A 282 13.39 -5.07 -25.21
CA THR A 282 12.39 -4.00 -25.28
C THR A 282 12.55 -3.26 -26.61
N PRO A 283 11.56 -3.35 -27.51
CA PRO A 283 11.58 -2.58 -28.76
C PRO A 283 11.68 -1.07 -28.49
N PRO A 284 12.30 -0.29 -29.39
CA PRO A 284 12.29 1.16 -29.29
C PRO A 284 10.87 1.73 -29.20
N GLY A 285 10.66 2.71 -28.31
CA GLY A 285 9.34 3.26 -28.07
C GLY A 285 9.22 3.98 -26.73
N TYR A 286 8.03 4.51 -26.44
CA TYR A 286 7.72 5.03 -25.12
C TYR A 286 7.69 3.87 -24.12
N MET A 287 8.50 3.93 -23.06
CA MET A 287 8.50 2.94 -22.00
C MET A 287 7.52 3.29 -20.87
N LEU A 288 7.24 4.58 -20.68
CA LEU A 288 6.23 5.07 -19.72
C LEU A 288 5.75 6.48 -20.10
N TYR A 289 4.52 6.80 -19.68
CA TYR A 289 3.94 8.14 -19.73
C TYR A 289 2.82 8.32 -18.69
N GLY A 290 2.70 9.53 -18.16
CA GLY A 290 1.80 9.91 -17.06
C GLY A 290 2.41 11.05 -16.24
N PRO A 291 1.75 11.58 -15.20
CA PRO A 291 0.53 11.09 -14.55
C PRO A 291 -0.77 11.74 -15.04
N TYR A 292 -0.74 12.61 -16.06
CA TYR A 292 -1.90 13.40 -16.52
C TYR A 292 -2.47 14.29 -15.43
N ILE A 293 -1.61 15.17 -14.91
CA ILE A 293 -1.96 16.07 -13.82
C ILE A 293 -2.29 17.46 -14.35
N HIS A 294 -3.18 18.13 -13.65
CA HIS A 294 -3.36 19.57 -13.80
C HIS A 294 -2.13 20.31 -13.29
N LEU A 295 -1.62 21.27 -14.06
CA LEU A 295 -0.61 22.24 -13.61
C LEU A 295 -1.04 23.66 -13.99
N ASP A 296 -0.94 24.57 -13.02
CA ASP A 296 -1.18 25.99 -13.22
C ASP A 296 -0.14 26.64 -14.17
N PRO A 297 -0.41 27.82 -14.73
CA PRO A 297 0.60 28.57 -15.46
C PRO A 297 1.83 28.86 -14.60
N GLY A 298 3.02 28.63 -15.17
CA GLY A 298 4.27 29.00 -14.54
C GLY A 298 5.48 28.20 -14.98
N LYS A 299 6.55 28.28 -14.17
CA LYS A 299 7.85 27.67 -14.44
C LYS A 299 8.06 26.42 -13.59
N TYR A 300 8.52 25.37 -14.25
CA TYR A 300 8.70 24.05 -13.68
C TYR A 300 10.05 23.43 -14.06
N MET A 301 10.45 22.42 -13.31
CA MET A 301 11.60 21.55 -13.60
C MET A 301 11.14 20.10 -13.63
N ALA A 302 11.27 19.45 -14.78
CA ALA A 302 11.06 18.01 -14.90
C ALA A 302 12.32 17.29 -14.41
N ARG A 303 12.16 16.20 -13.65
CA ARG A 303 13.25 15.43 -13.07
C ARG A 303 12.93 13.94 -13.18
N PHE A 304 13.87 13.17 -13.72
CA PHE A 304 13.75 11.73 -13.85
C PHE A 304 14.90 11.07 -13.10
N LEU A 305 14.60 10.13 -12.20
CA LEU A 305 15.63 9.34 -11.53
C LEU A 305 15.94 8.12 -12.42
N VAL A 306 17.04 8.23 -13.17
CA VAL A 306 17.43 7.29 -14.24
C VAL A 306 18.68 6.53 -13.83
N LYS A 307 18.79 5.28 -14.27
CA LYS A 307 20.03 4.50 -14.27
C LYS A 307 20.20 3.84 -15.64
N PHE A 308 21.39 3.96 -16.21
CA PHE A 308 21.83 3.18 -17.36
C PHE A 308 22.71 2.02 -16.88
N ASP A 309 22.60 0.84 -17.48
CA ASP A 309 23.51 -0.26 -17.14
C ASP A 309 24.92 -0.08 -17.74
N ASN A 310 25.90 -0.76 -17.15
CA ASN A 310 27.33 -0.65 -17.50
C ASN A 310 27.67 -1.17 -18.90
N GLY A 311 26.82 -2.00 -19.51
CA GLY A 311 27.05 -2.57 -20.84
C GLY A 311 26.59 -1.69 -22.01
N SER A 312 25.87 -0.61 -21.74
CA SER A 312 25.14 0.17 -22.76
C SER A 312 25.99 1.26 -23.41
N GLN A 313 26.92 0.89 -24.29
CA GLN A 313 27.66 1.87 -25.08
C GLN A 313 26.83 2.36 -26.28
N GLY A 314 26.42 3.63 -26.24
CA GLY A 314 25.81 4.32 -27.39
C GLY A 314 24.28 4.34 -27.45
N GLY A 315 23.58 3.96 -26.38
CA GLY A 315 22.14 4.18 -26.26
C GLY A 315 21.77 5.54 -25.67
N SER A 316 20.53 5.93 -25.89
CA SER A 316 19.96 7.20 -25.47
C SER A 316 18.50 7.05 -25.07
N ILE A 317 18.02 7.98 -24.27
CA ILE A 317 16.60 8.14 -23.99
C ILE A 317 16.16 9.55 -24.34
N HIS A 318 14.91 9.68 -24.78
CA HIS A 318 14.27 10.98 -24.94
C HIS A 318 13.24 11.15 -23.83
N LEU A 319 13.46 12.19 -23.03
CA LEU A 319 12.58 12.60 -21.95
C LEU A 319 11.82 13.83 -22.43
N ASP A 320 10.51 13.84 -22.29
CA ASP A 320 9.76 15.07 -22.48
C ASP A 320 8.60 15.20 -21.50
N VAL A 321 8.18 16.45 -21.32
CA VAL A 321 6.93 16.80 -20.67
C VAL A 321 6.02 17.33 -21.76
N ALA A 322 4.83 16.77 -21.85
CA ALA A 322 3.84 17.08 -22.86
C ALA A 322 2.47 17.29 -22.22
N ALA A 323 1.56 17.86 -22.99
CA ALA A 323 0.16 18.02 -22.64
C ALA A 323 -0.72 17.75 -23.87
N ARG A 324 -2.04 17.77 -23.68
CA ARG A 324 -3.04 17.47 -24.72
C ARG A 324 -2.77 16.12 -25.38
N LYS A 325 -2.61 15.09 -24.54
CA LYS A 325 -2.27 13.71 -24.94
C LYS A 325 -1.04 13.66 -25.86
N GLY A 326 -0.01 14.43 -25.51
CA GLY A 326 1.26 14.41 -26.21
C GLY A 326 1.35 15.29 -27.46
N SER A 327 0.29 16.03 -27.81
CA SER A 327 0.27 16.90 -28.99
C SER A 327 1.00 18.23 -28.79
N VAL A 328 1.18 18.66 -27.53
CA VAL A 328 1.94 19.85 -27.16
C VAL A 328 3.16 19.44 -26.33
N ILE A 329 4.37 19.73 -26.81
CA ILE A 329 5.62 19.47 -26.07
C ILE A 329 5.99 20.72 -25.27
N LEU A 330 5.98 20.62 -23.95
CA LEU A 330 6.29 21.72 -23.03
C LEU A 330 7.80 21.83 -22.76
N GLY A 331 8.51 20.69 -22.77
CA GLY A 331 9.96 20.64 -22.65
C GLY A 331 10.49 19.25 -23.01
N ARG A 332 11.74 19.18 -23.48
CA ARG A 332 12.37 17.93 -23.90
C ARG A 332 13.87 17.93 -23.64
N LEU A 333 14.41 16.77 -23.29
CA LEU A 333 15.84 16.51 -23.17
C LEU A 333 16.15 15.12 -23.73
N SER A 334 17.25 15.00 -24.48
CA SER A 334 17.79 13.70 -24.86
C SER A 334 19.01 13.40 -24.00
N ALA A 335 19.00 12.28 -23.30
CA ALA A 335 20.08 11.88 -22.42
C ALA A 335 20.81 10.67 -23.03
N GLN A 336 22.10 10.83 -23.31
CA GLN A 336 22.94 9.73 -23.82
C GLN A 336 23.58 8.95 -22.67
N ALA A 337 23.64 7.63 -22.79
CA ALA A 337 24.25 6.78 -21.76
C ALA A 337 25.71 7.15 -21.45
N GLY A 338 26.45 7.68 -22.43
CA GLY A 338 27.85 8.08 -22.27
C GLY A 338 28.08 9.47 -21.67
N GLU A 339 27.10 10.38 -21.73
CA GLU A 339 27.23 11.74 -21.19
C GLU A 339 26.96 11.80 -19.69
N TYR A 340 26.22 10.82 -19.16
CA TYR A 340 25.86 10.78 -17.75
C TYR A 340 26.77 9.77 -17.01
N TYR A 341 27.95 10.28 -16.65
CA TYR A 341 29.22 9.64 -16.23
C TYR A 341 29.25 8.63 -15.07
N ASN A 342 28.14 8.04 -14.64
CA ASN A 342 28.17 7.00 -13.62
C ASN A 342 27.29 5.82 -13.99
N HIS A 343 27.72 5.05 -15.00
CA HIS A 343 27.08 3.79 -15.33
C HIS A 343 26.82 2.96 -14.06
N GLY A 344 25.63 2.34 -14.02
CA GLY A 344 25.22 1.51 -12.90
C GLY A 344 24.73 2.29 -11.67
N ARG A 345 24.83 3.63 -11.66
CA ARG A 345 24.32 4.49 -10.57
C ARG A 345 23.04 5.21 -10.98
N TRP A 346 22.22 5.49 -9.95
CA TRP A 346 21.06 6.35 -10.08
C TRP A 346 21.49 7.81 -10.14
N GLN A 347 20.88 8.56 -11.05
CA GLN A 347 21.12 9.99 -11.20
C GLN A 347 19.85 10.72 -11.64
N TRP A 348 19.73 11.97 -11.21
CA TRP A 348 18.66 12.84 -11.67
C TRP A 348 19.02 13.44 -13.02
N VAL A 349 18.13 13.28 -13.98
CA VAL A 349 18.15 13.96 -15.27
C VAL A 349 17.07 15.03 -15.25
N GLU A 350 17.44 16.29 -15.44
CA GLU A 350 16.57 17.44 -15.18
C GLU A 350 16.54 18.43 -16.35
N PHE A 351 15.37 18.99 -16.65
CA PHE A 351 15.25 20.08 -17.63
C PHE A 351 14.06 21.01 -17.30
N PRO A 352 14.19 22.33 -17.55
CA PRO A 352 13.11 23.27 -17.29
C PRO A 352 12.03 23.21 -18.38
N PHE A 353 10.81 23.58 -18.00
CA PHE A 353 9.71 23.85 -18.93
C PHE A 353 8.79 24.94 -18.36
N THR A 354 7.92 25.50 -19.20
CA THR A 354 6.97 26.56 -18.81
C THR A 354 5.58 26.21 -19.32
N ILE A 355 4.58 26.55 -18.52
CA ILE A 355 3.16 26.49 -18.88
C ILE A 355 2.66 27.93 -18.97
N GLU A 356 2.21 28.33 -20.14
CA GLU A 356 1.71 29.69 -20.39
C GLU A 356 0.19 29.77 -20.36
N GLU A 357 -0.48 28.67 -20.76
CA GLU A 357 -1.94 28.62 -20.87
C GLU A 357 -2.60 28.23 -19.54
N GLU A 358 -3.72 28.85 -19.23
CA GLU A 358 -4.60 28.42 -18.14
C GLU A 358 -5.25 27.06 -18.47
N ASN A 359 -5.51 26.24 -17.45
CA ASN A 359 -6.22 24.95 -17.56
C ASN A 359 -5.45 23.85 -18.34
N MET A 360 -4.19 23.62 -18.00
CA MET A 360 -3.43 22.49 -18.53
C MET A 360 -3.72 21.22 -17.70
N ASP A 361 -4.82 20.53 -18.00
CA ASP A 361 -5.40 19.46 -17.16
C ASP A 361 -4.81 18.05 -17.38
N ASP A 362 -3.87 17.88 -18.31
CA ASP A 362 -3.38 16.56 -18.72
C ASP A 362 -1.86 16.53 -18.95
N VAL A 363 -1.10 17.24 -18.11
CA VAL A 363 0.36 17.24 -18.20
C VAL A 363 0.90 15.85 -17.89
N GLU A 364 1.70 15.33 -18.81
CA GLU A 364 2.36 14.03 -18.73
C GLU A 364 3.86 14.17 -18.95
N ALA A 365 4.63 13.41 -18.18
CA ALA A 365 6.04 13.17 -18.35
C ALA A 365 6.22 11.82 -19.06
N ARG A 366 7.06 11.77 -20.09
CA ARG A 366 7.22 10.59 -20.95
C ARG A 366 8.69 10.23 -21.10
N VAL A 367 8.94 8.93 -21.19
CA VAL A 367 10.28 8.39 -21.45
C VAL A 367 10.21 7.53 -22.69
N TYR A 368 10.98 7.92 -23.71
CA TYR A 368 11.20 7.13 -24.91
C TYR A 368 12.57 6.47 -24.84
N HIS A 369 12.60 5.17 -25.08
CA HIS A 369 13.78 4.32 -25.13
C HIS A 369 14.13 4.00 -26.58
N ASP A 370 15.41 4.12 -26.95
CA ASP A 370 15.87 3.95 -28.33
C ASP A 370 16.24 2.50 -28.72
N GLY A 371 16.07 1.54 -27.80
CA GLY A 371 16.40 0.13 -28.03
C GLY A 371 17.88 -0.23 -27.90
N LYS A 372 18.77 0.69 -27.50
CA LYS A 372 20.23 0.45 -27.54
C LYS A 372 20.89 0.35 -26.16
N ALA A 373 20.15 0.65 -25.10
CA ALA A 373 20.65 0.62 -23.73
C ALA A 373 19.66 -0.04 -22.78
N ASP A 374 20.17 -0.63 -21.71
CA ASP A 374 19.37 -1.01 -20.56
C ASP A 374 19.14 0.23 -19.69
N VAL A 375 17.88 0.58 -19.51
CA VAL A 375 17.45 1.80 -18.82
C VAL A 375 16.49 1.43 -17.71
N PHE A 376 16.71 2.03 -16.54
CA PHE A 376 15.83 1.93 -15.39
C PHE A 376 15.35 3.32 -14.99
N ILE A 377 14.05 3.47 -14.76
CA ILE A 377 13.41 4.67 -14.24
C ILE A 377 12.76 4.31 -12.91
N GLN A 378 13.15 5.01 -11.86
CA GLN A 378 12.58 4.81 -10.53
C GLN A 378 11.47 5.82 -10.23
N GLU A 379 11.75 7.10 -10.47
CA GLU A 379 10.88 8.20 -10.06
C GLU A 379 10.82 9.25 -11.18
N VAL A 380 9.64 9.84 -11.33
CA VAL A 380 9.39 11.03 -12.14
C VAL A 380 8.89 12.12 -11.20
N SER A 381 9.53 13.28 -11.23
CA SER A 381 9.20 14.42 -10.36
C SER A 381 9.12 15.69 -11.18
N ILE A 382 8.08 16.50 -10.96
CA ILE A 382 7.93 17.83 -11.49
C ILE A 382 8.08 18.80 -10.32
N ARG A 383 9.03 19.73 -10.38
CA ARG A 383 9.19 20.74 -9.34
C ARG A 383 8.62 22.06 -9.80
N MET A 384 7.70 22.59 -9.02
CA MET A 384 7.19 23.94 -9.22
C MET A 384 8.21 24.97 -8.72
N SER A 385 8.38 26.08 -9.45
CA SER A 385 9.22 27.18 -8.97
C SER A 385 8.54 27.91 -7.79
N PRO A 386 9.31 28.51 -6.85
CA PRO A 386 8.73 29.30 -5.76
C PRO A 386 7.79 30.41 -6.25
N ALA A 387 8.16 31.10 -7.32
CA ALA A 387 7.33 32.17 -7.92
C ALA A 387 5.99 31.65 -8.44
N THR A 388 5.98 30.45 -9.03
CA THR A 388 4.76 29.79 -9.50
C THR A 388 3.90 29.33 -8.34
N PHE A 389 4.49 28.69 -7.32
CA PHE A 389 3.77 28.22 -6.14
C PHE A 389 3.10 29.34 -5.35
N LEU A 390 3.79 30.49 -5.26
CA LEU A 390 3.23 31.68 -4.63
C LEU A 390 2.22 32.41 -5.54
N GLY A 391 2.11 32.08 -6.84
CA GLY A 391 1.23 32.79 -7.77
C GLY A 391 1.70 34.22 -8.09
N MET A 392 3.02 34.45 -8.08
CA MET A 392 3.62 35.77 -8.34
C MET A 392 3.86 36.08 -9.84
N GLN A 393 3.38 35.22 -10.76
CA GLN A 393 3.67 35.35 -12.20
C GLN A 393 2.56 36.04 -13.02
N ARG A 394 1.77 36.92 -12.41
CA ARG A 394 0.77 37.73 -13.13
C ARG A 394 1.32 39.09 -13.54
#